data_AF-M1IT65-F1
#
_entry.id   AF-M1IT65-F1
#
_cell.length_a   1.000
_cell.length_b   1.000
_cell.length_c   1.000
_cell.angle_alpha   90.00
_cell.angle_beta   90.00
_cell.angle_gamma   90.00
#
_symmetry.space_group_name_H-M   'P 1'
#
loop_
_entity.id
_entity.type
_entity.pdbx_description
1 polymer ?
#
loop_
_entity_poly.entity_id
_entity_poly.type
_entity_poly.pdbx_seq_one_letter_code
_entity_poly.pdbx_strand_id
1 'polypeptide(L)'
;MFGRFLKYSLVGALGVIVNEGVLLLLRDYLPLTVGLALAIEFSILSNFILNDIWTFRDSRVGSIGGRLLRFHVSSLVGGAVQYVIVIGLVILFVNYSNLTELLFLLFFSSLKLSSIYLAAINFIGIVGGFGVRFILSLKYVWG
;
A
#
# COMPACT_ATOMS: atom_id res chain seq x y z
N MET A 1 -9.01 -9.80 17.35
CA MET A 1 -9.08 -9.32 15.94
C MET A 1 -9.12 -7.79 15.86
N PHE A 2 -10.11 -7.11 16.47
CA PHE A 2 -10.25 -5.66 16.41
C PHE A 2 -9.03 -4.86 16.94
N GLY A 3 -8.48 -5.25 18.10
CA GLY A 3 -7.27 -4.58 18.63
C GLY A 3 -6.03 -4.72 17.74
N ARG A 4 -5.90 -5.83 17.00
CA ARG A 4 -4.81 -6.01 16.02
C ARG A 4 -5.04 -5.15 14.77
N PHE A 5 -6.30 -5.00 14.34
CA PHE A 5 -6.65 -4.11 13.23
C PHE A 5 -6.26 -2.66 13.54
N LEU A 6 -6.62 -2.13 14.72
CA LEU A 6 -6.25 -0.75 15.09
C LEU A 6 -4.74 -0.54 15.13
N LYS A 7 -3.98 -1.45 15.76
CA LYS A 7 -2.52 -1.38 15.78
C LYS A 7 -1.93 -1.45 14.36
N TYR A 8 -2.43 -2.35 13.52
CA TYR A 8 -2.01 -2.50 12.13
C TYR A 8 -2.28 -1.22 11.32
N SER A 9 -3.43 -0.56 11.53
CA SER A 9 -3.78 0.72 10.91
C SER A 9 -2.87 1.86 11.37
N LEU A 10 -2.56 1.92 12.67
CA LEU A 10 -1.61 2.91 13.19
C LEU A 10 -0.21 2.72 12.60
N VAL A 11 0.27 1.47 12.54
CA VAL A 11 1.55 1.14 11.91
C VAL A 11 1.52 1.54 10.43
N GLY A 12 0.46 1.20 9.69
CA GLY A 12 0.31 1.60 8.29
C GLY A 12 0.36 3.12 8.09
N ALA A 13 -0.30 3.90 8.95
CA ALA A 13 -0.25 5.36 8.91
C ALA A 13 1.17 5.89 9.17
N LEU A 14 1.90 5.33 10.14
CA LEU A 14 3.32 5.66 10.36
C LEU A 14 4.16 5.31 9.13
N GLY A 15 3.87 4.19 8.46
CA GLY A 15 4.54 3.80 7.23
C GLY A 15 4.40 4.83 6.11
N VAL A 16 3.26 5.54 6.01
CA VAL A 16 3.09 6.65 5.05
C VAL A 16 4.04 7.80 5.40
N ILE A 17 4.14 8.16 6.67
CA ILE A 17 5.06 9.21 7.13
C ILE A 17 6.52 8.81 6.84
N VAL A 18 6.89 7.56 7.06
CA VAL A 18 8.23 7.03 6.75
C VAL A 18 8.50 7.11 5.25
N ASN A 19 7.54 6.72 4.40
CA ASN A 19 7.69 6.79 2.95
C ASN A 19 7.97 8.23 2.50
N GLU A 20 7.09 9.16 2.86
CA GLU A 20 7.25 10.57 2.49
C GLU A 20 8.54 11.18 3.06
N GLY A 21 8.88 10.86 4.30
CA GLY A 21 10.12 11.33 4.94
C GLY A 21 11.37 10.84 4.20
N VAL A 22 11.43 9.56 3.84
CA VAL A 22 12.56 9.00 3.08
C VAL A 22 12.62 9.62 1.68
N LEU A 23 11.50 9.77 0.99
CA LEU A 23 11.48 10.40 -0.33
C LEU A 23 11.97 11.86 -0.26
N LEU A 24 11.51 12.64 0.71
CA LEU A 24 11.95 14.02 0.92
C LEU A 24 13.45 14.13 1.17
N LEU A 25 14.02 13.17 1.90
CA LEU A 25 15.46 13.12 2.15
C LEU A 25 16.26 12.71 0.91
N LEU A 26 15.71 11.85 0.05
CA LEU A 26 16.45 11.28 -1.09
C LEU A 26 16.25 12.05 -2.40
N ARG A 27 15.20 12.87 -2.53
CA ARG A 27 14.82 13.52 -3.81
C ARG A 27 15.92 14.38 -4.43
N ASP A 28 16.78 14.98 -3.60
CA ASP A 28 17.84 15.90 -4.04
C ASP A 28 19.15 15.16 -4.36
N TYR A 29 19.25 13.86 -4.03
CA TYR A 29 20.47 13.06 -4.17
C TYR A 29 20.36 11.91 -5.17
N LEU A 30 19.15 11.43 -5.45
CA LEU A 30 18.91 10.25 -6.28
C LEU A 30 17.90 10.54 -7.39
N PRO A 31 17.95 9.79 -8.51
CA PRO A 31 16.87 9.81 -9.49
C PRO A 31 15.54 9.50 -8.82
N LEU A 32 14.49 10.23 -9.21
CA LEU A 32 13.15 10.13 -8.59
C LEU A 32 12.65 8.67 -8.50
N THR A 33 12.86 7.88 -9.54
CA THR A 33 12.46 6.46 -9.58
C THR A 33 13.15 5.61 -8.51
N VAL A 34 14.45 5.84 -8.29
CA VAL A 34 15.23 5.16 -7.25
C VAL A 34 14.79 5.64 -5.87
N GLY A 35 14.60 6.95 -5.69
CA GLY A 35 14.10 7.52 -4.44
C GLY A 35 12.73 6.97 -4.04
N LEU A 36 11.80 6.86 -4.99
CA LEU A 36 10.48 6.27 -4.78
C LEU A 36 10.56 4.78 -4.40
N ALA A 37 11.38 4.00 -5.11
CA ALA A 37 11.54 2.58 -4.80
C ALA A 37 12.11 2.37 -3.39
N LEU A 38 13.13 3.14 -3.02
CA LEU A 38 13.71 3.10 -1.68
C LEU A 38 12.71 3.52 -0.60
N ALA A 39 11.97 4.61 -0.83
CA ALA A 39 10.97 5.09 0.12
C ALA A 39 9.86 4.05 0.39
N ILE A 40 9.40 3.37 -0.66
CA ILE A 40 8.44 2.26 -0.54
C ILE A 40 9.05 1.10 0.27
N GLU A 41 10.28 0.70 -0.03
CA GLU A 41 10.94 -0.40 0.68
C GLU A 41 11.14 -0.08 2.17
N PHE A 42 11.65 1.12 2.50
CA PHE A 42 11.80 1.57 3.89
C PHE A 42 10.46 1.57 4.63
N SER A 43 9.37 1.98 3.97
CA SER A 43 8.01 1.94 4.52
C SER A 43 7.53 0.51 4.78
N ILE A 44 7.77 -0.42 3.84
CA ILE A 44 7.42 -1.85 4.01
C ILE A 44 8.21 -2.45 5.17
N LEU A 45 9.52 -2.19 5.26
CA LEU A 45 10.38 -2.67 6.34
C LEU A 45 9.97 -2.10 7.70
N SER A 46 9.70 -0.79 7.80
CA SER A 46 9.24 -0.19 9.05
C SER A 46 7.90 -0.77 9.49
N ASN A 47 6.98 -0.97 8.54
CA ASN A 47 5.69 -1.59 8.80
C ASN A 47 5.84 -3.04 9.27
N PHE A 48 6.72 -3.82 8.65
CA PHE A 48 7.01 -5.18 9.06
C PHE A 48 7.56 -5.22 10.49
N ILE A 49 8.60 -4.43 10.77
CA ILE A 49 9.27 -4.41 12.08
C ILE A 49 8.25 -4.06 13.18
N LEU A 50 7.50 -2.98 13.01
CA LEU A 50 6.52 -2.55 14.00
C LEU A 50 5.40 -3.60 14.19
N ASN A 51 4.91 -4.20 13.10
CA ASN A 51 3.92 -5.26 13.22
C ASN A 51 4.46 -6.53 13.89
N ASP A 52 5.71 -6.90 13.64
CA ASP A 52 6.35 -8.09 14.25
C ASP A 52 6.64 -7.89 15.74
N ILE A 53 7.05 -6.69 16.16
CA ILE A 53 7.40 -6.41 17.57
C ILE A 53 6.21 -5.97 18.42
N TRP A 54 5.15 -5.41 17.82
CA TRP A 54 4.03 -4.81 18.55
C TRP A 54 2.64 -5.36 18.20
N THR A 55 2.27 -5.42 16.92
CA THR A 55 0.91 -5.86 16.52
C THR A 55 0.69 -7.36 16.71
N PHE A 56 1.68 -8.17 16.32
CA PHE A 56 1.63 -9.63 16.31
C PHE A 56 2.72 -10.26 17.19
N ARG A 57 3.20 -9.54 18.21
CA ARG A 57 4.26 -9.97 19.13
C ARG A 57 4.02 -11.37 19.70
N ASP A 58 2.75 -11.68 19.97
CA ASP A 58 2.21 -12.90 20.57
C ASP A 58 1.92 -14.03 19.55
N SER A 59 2.03 -13.78 18.24
CA SER A 59 1.73 -14.76 17.19
C SER A 59 2.88 -14.96 16.20
N ARG A 60 4.12 -14.77 16.66
CA ARG A 60 5.31 -15.01 15.84
C ARG A 60 5.60 -16.49 15.74
N VAL A 61 5.48 -17.01 14.51
CA VAL A 61 5.86 -18.38 14.17
C VAL A 61 6.96 -18.36 13.11
N GLY A 62 7.91 -19.29 13.18
CA GLY A 62 9.00 -19.43 12.22
C GLY A 62 10.08 -18.34 12.30
N SER A 63 10.92 -18.27 11.26
CA SER A 63 12.02 -17.29 11.18
C SER A 63 11.55 -15.90 10.79
N ILE A 64 12.28 -14.87 11.22
CA ILE A 64 12.00 -13.48 10.86
C ILE A 64 12.04 -13.25 9.33
N GLY A 65 13.00 -13.86 8.64
CA GLY A 65 13.11 -13.78 7.17
C GLY A 65 11.93 -14.44 6.45
N GLY A 66 11.41 -15.55 6.96
CA GLY A 66 10.22 -16.20 6.42
C GLY A 66 8.98 -15.31 6.55
N ARG A 67 8.79 -14.65 7.71
CA ARG A 67 7.70 -13.69 7.90
C ARG A 67 7.87 -12.44 7.04
N LEU A 68 9.10 -11.94 6.88
CA LEU A 68 9.41 -10.79 6.02
C LEU A 68 9.03 -11.06 4.57
N LEU A 69 9.39 -12.23 4.03
CA LEU A 69 9.02 -12.63 2.67
C LEU A 69 7.49 -12.71 2.49
N ARG A 70 6.78 -13.35 3.43
CA ARG A 70 5.31 -13.41 3.39
C ARG A 70 4.67 -12.03 3.51
N PHE A 71 5.27 -11.12 4.26
CA PHE A 71 4.81 -9.74 4.39
C PHE A 71 5.01 -8.93 3.10
N HIS A 72 6.12 -9.14 2.39
CA HIS A 72 6.31 -8.58 1.04
C HIS A 72 5.25 -9.09 0.07
N VAL A 73 5.02 -10.41 0.04
CA VAL A 73 3.97 -11.01 -0.79
C VAL A 73 2.59 -10.42 -0.44
N SER A 74 2.27 -10.30 0.85
CA SER A 74 1.04 -9.65 1.32
C SER A 74 0.93 -8.21 0.83
N SER A 75 2.03 -7.44 0.91
CA SER A 75 2.09 -6.04 0.47
C SER A 75 1.87 -5.89 -1.03
N LEU A 76 2.49 -6.77 -1.83
CA LEU A 76 2.33 -6.84 -3.29
C LEU A 76 0.88 -7.18 -3.67
N VAL A 77 0.31 -8.22 -3.07
CA VAL A 77 -1.08 -8.63 -3.34
C VAL A 77 -2.05 -7.50 -2.98
N GLY A 78 -1.86 -6.85 -1.82
CA GLY A 78 -2.67 -5.70 -1.45
C GLY A 78 -2.55 -4.51 -2.40
N GLY A 79 -1.34 -4.26 -2.93
CA GLY A 79 -1.12 -3.22 -3.93
C GLY A 79 -1.81 -3.53 -5.25
N ALA A 80 -1.74 -4.80 -5.69
CA ALA A 80 -2.44 -5.27 -6.88
C ALA A 80 -3.97 -5.14 -6.72
N VAL A 81 -4.52 -5.53 -5.57
CA VAL A 81 -5.95 -5.37 -5.28
C VAL A 81 -6.36 -3.90 -5.27
N GLN A 82 -5.60 -3.03 -4.62
CA GLN A 82 -5.85 -1.59 -4.66
C GLN A 82 -5.91 -1.08 -6.10
N TYR A 83 -4.95 -1.46 -6.93
CA TYR A 83 -4.88 -1.04 -8.33
C TYR A 83 -6.07 -1.55 -9.16
N VAL A 84 -6.45 -2.82 -8.99
CA VAL A 84 -7.63 -3.42 -9.65
C VAL A 84 -8.92 -2.72 -9.23
N ILE A 85 -9.10 -2.41 -7.94
CA ILE A 85 -10.28 -1.69 -7.44
C ILE A 85 -10.34 -0.29 -8.07
N VAL A 86 -9.24 0.46 -8.07
CA VAL A 86 -9.19 1.80 -8.66
C VAL A 86 -9.54 1.76 -10.15
N ILE A 87 -8.91 0.86 -10.91
CA ILE A 87 -9.19 0.67 -12.34
C ILE A 87 -10.65 0.35 -12.58
N GLY A 88 -11.20 -0.63 -11.86
CA GLY A 88 -12.59 -1.06 -12.04
C GLY A 88 -13.58 0.07 -11.76
N LEU A 89 -13.34 0.86 -10.72
CA LEU A 89 -14.18 2.01 -10.37
C LEU A 89 -14.06 3.16 -11.38
N VAL A 90 -12.85 3.45 -11.88
CA VAL A 90 -12.66 4.47 -12.92
C VAL A 90 -13.41 4.09 -14.19
N ILE A 91 -13.33 2.83 -14.63
CA ILE A 91 -14.07 2.33 -15.81
C ILE A 91 -15.58 2.47 -15.59
N LEU A 92 -16.09 2.07 -14.42
CA LEU A 92 -17.52 2.07 -14.12
C LEU A 92 -18.12 3.49 -14.07
N PHE A 93 -17.42 4.45 -13.46
CA PHE A 93 -17.98 5.77 -13.16
C PHE A 93 -17.57 6.87 -14.14
N VAL A 94 -16.45 6.73 -14.83
CA VAL A 94 -15.89 7.81 -15.66
C VAL A 94 -16.07 7.55 -17.17
N ASN A 95 -16.67 6.42 -17.57
CA ASN A 95 -17.02 6.09 -18.96
C ASN A 95 -15.86 6.27 -19.97
N TYR A 96 -14.62 5.97 -19.56
CA TYR A 96 -13.52 5.86 -20.52
C TYR A 96 -13.63 4.53 -21.28
N SER A 97 -13.68 4.61 -22.61
CA SER A 97 -13.94 3.46 -23.48
C SER A 97 -12.67 2.65 -23.81
N ASN A 98 -11.48 3.23 -23.61
CA ASN A 98 -10.21 2.70 -24.12
C ASN A 98 -9.19 2.41 -23.01
N LEU A 99 -8.60 1.21 -23.01
CA LEU A 99 -7.56 0.80 -22.06
C LEU A 99 -6.33 1.72 -22.09
N THR A 100 -6.00 2.25 -23.27
CA THR A 100 -4.86 3.17 -23.45
C THR A 100 -5.07 4.50 -22.74
N GLU A 101 -6.28 5.08 -22.81
CA GLU A 101 -6.61 6.32 -22.09
C GLU A 101 -6.60 6.10 -20.58
N LEU A 102 -7.09 4.94 -20.13
CA LEU A 102 -7.07 4.56 -18.72
C LEU A 102 -5.63 4.43 -18.18
N LEU A 103 -4.75 3.77 -18.93
CA LEU A 103 -3.33 3.65 -18.58
C LEU A 103 -2.64 5.02 -18.60
N PHE A 104 -2.91 5.86 -19.60
CA PHE A 104 -2.37 7.23 -19.64
C PHE A 104 -2.85 8.07 -18.44
N LEU A 105 -4.10 7.95 -18.02
CA LEU A 105 -4.64 8.65 -16.86
C LEU A 105 -3.97 8.20 -15.55
N LEU A 106 -3.72 6.88 -15.42
CA LEU A 106 -3.08 6.29 -14.24
C LEU A 106 -1.60 6.63 -14.11
N PHE A 107 -0.87 6.80 -15.23
CA PHE A 107 0.58 7.01 -15.23
C PHE A 107 1.03 8.45 -15.54
N PHE A 108 0.23 9.25 -16.25
CA PHE A 108 0.64 10.57 -16.78
C PHE A 108 -0.26 11.75 -16.34
N SER A 109 -1.18 11.52 -15.39
CA SER A 109 -1.92 12.51 -14.60
C SER A 109 -2.21 13.87 -15.29
N SER A 110 -2.89 13.85 -16.44
CA SER A 110 -3.22 15.08 -17.17
C SER A 110 -4.73 15.27 -17.33
N LEU A 111 -5.53 15.20 -16.25
CA LEU A 111 -6.97 15.49 -16.36
C LEU A 111 -7.55 16.26 -15.17
N LYS A 112 -8.20 17.38 -15.50
CA LYS A 112 -9.10 18.19 -14.66
C LYS A 112 -10.42 17.45 -14.41
N LEU A 113 -10.39 16.24 -13.86
CA LEU A 113 -11.59 15.65 -13.27
C LEU A 113 -11.97 16.45 -12.02
N SER A 114 -13.26 16.47 -11.64
CA SER A 114 -13.66 17.02 -10.34
C SER A 114 -12.94 16.22 -9.26
N SER A 115 -11.92 16.87 -8.67
CA SER A 115 -10.90 16.29 -7.77
C SER A 115 -11.45 15.34 -6.70
N ILE A 116 -12.73 15.48 -6.37
CA ILE A 116 -13.42 14.74 -5.33
C ILE A 116 -13.79 13.29 -5.71
N TYR A 117 -14.16 13.00 -6.97
CA TYR A 117 -14.52 11.63 -7.39
C TYR A 117 -13.30 10.72 -7.47
N LEU A 118 -12.22 11.23 -8.05
CA LEU A 118 -10.94 10.50 -8.09
C LEU A 118 -10.39 10.28 -6.67
N ALA A 119 -10.53 11.25 -5.77
CA ALA A 119 -10.13 11.09 -4.38
C ALA A 119 -10.94 9.97 -3.69
N ALA A 120 -12.26 9.94 -3.89
CA ALA A 120 -13.11 8.88 -3.35
C ALA A 120 -12.75 7.50 -3.90
N ILE A 121 -12.52 7.38 -5.21
CA ILE A 121 -12.10 6.11 -5.84
C ILE A 121 -10.76 5.63 -5.29
N ASN A 122 -9.76 6.51 -5.21
CA ASN A 122 -8.46 6.16 -4.64
C ASN A 122 -8.57 5.74 -3.18
N PHE A 123 -9.40 6.44 -2.39
CA PHE A 123 -9.66 6.10 -1.00
C PHE A 123 -10.25 4.69 -0.87
N ILE A 124 -11.25 4.33 -1.69
CA ILE A 124 -11.83 2.98 -1.69
C ILE A 124 -10.77 1.94 -2.06
N GLY A 125 -9.93 2.21 -3.07
CA GLY A 125 -8.82 1.35 -3.43
C GLY A 125 -7.84 1.11 -2.28
N ILE A 126 -7.42 2.18 -1.60
CA ILE A 126 -6.52 2.11 -0.44
C ILE A 126 -7.15 1.27 0.67
N VAL A 127 -8.42 1.51 1.01
CA VAL A 127 -9.14 0.73 2.04
C VAL A 127 -9.23 -0.74 1.66
N GLY A 128 -9.56 -1.05 0.40
CA GLY A 128 -9.65 -2.43 -0.10
C GLY A 128 -8.30 -3.15 -0.06
N GLY A 129 -7.25 -2.53 -0.61
CA GLY A 129 -5.90 -3.09 -0.57
C GLY A 129 -5.38 -3.26 0.85
N PHE A 130 -5.62 -2.28 1.73
CA PHE A 130 -5.26 -2.35 3.14
C PHE A 130 -5.97 -3.51 3.86
N GLY A 131 -7.27 -3.70 3.61
CA GLY A 131 -8.04 -4.81 4.16
C GLY A 131 -7.47 -6.17 3.77
N VAL A 132 -7.11 -6.34 2.48
CA VAL A 132 -6.45 -7.57 2.01
C VAL A 132 -5.09 -7.78 2.69
N ARG A 133 -4.25 -6.74 2.79
CA ARG A 133 -2.95 -6.84 3.51
C ARG A 133 -3.14 -7.28 4.95
N PHE A 134 -4.14 -6.74 5.65
CA PHE A 134 -4.42 -7.11 7.03
C PHE A 134 -4.86 -8.57 7.16
N ILE A 135 -5.79 -9.02 6.30
CA ILE A 135 -6.28 -10.41 6.30
C ILE A 135 -5.15 -11.39 5.99
N LEU A 136 -4.33 -11.10 4.98
CA LEU A 136 -3.18 -11.94 4.63
C LEU A 136 -2.14 -11.97 5.76
N SER A 137 -1.94 -10.84 6.43
CA SER A 137 -1.06 -10.76 7.60
C SER A 137 -1.52 -11.66 8.75
N LEU A 138 -2.83 -11.66 9.03
CA LEU A 138 -3.43 -12.53 10.04
C LEU A 138 -3.33 -14.02 9.70
N LYS A 139 -3.53 -14.38 8.44
CA LYS A 139 -3.66 -15.78 8.03
C LYS A 139 -2.34 -16.44 7.62
N TYR A 140 -1.43 -15.69 7.00
CA TYR A 140 -0.23 -16.27 6.37
C TYR A 140 1.07 -15.75 6.97
N VAL A 141 1.14 -14.48 7.37
CA VAL A 141 2.38 -13.89 7.89
C VAL A 141 2.59 -14.25 9.36
N TRP A 142 1.57 -14.06 10.19
CA TRP A 142 1.57 -14.34 11.63
C TRP A 142 0.43 -15.29 12.06
N GLY A 143 -0.01 -16.15 11.13
CA GLY A 143 -1.00 -17.20 11.35
C GLY A 143 -0.38 -18.57 11.53
#